data_AF-A0A9X4XH79-F1
#
_entry.id   AF-A0A9X4XH79-F1
#
_cell.length_a   1.000
_cell.length_b   1.000
_cell.length_c   1.000
_cell.angle_alpha   90.00
_cell.angle_beta   90.00
_cell.angle_gamma   90.00
#
_symmetry.space_group_name_H-M   'P 1'
#
loop_
_entity.id
_entity.type
_entity.pdbx_description
1 polymer ?
#
loop_
_entity_poly.entity_id
_entity_poly.type
_entity_poly.pdbx_seq_one_letter_code
_entity_poly.pdbx_strand_id
1 'polypeptide(L)'
;MAELRDRGQLAYWLAAQPIEAAIALAARSALRVVPSLPPWRGLPEHDRWNAQRVLLSEMATLATAWAVAAYPAHRRRIFGHPHRRPGGEAGLQVLAAVEAQLSLPTDAANEATRDSVAFAVVASARAASAFAAEMADPAAVALRSGGVWQAVGADVRWLEDRGITPENGMALMHLPLWSRGPPDWAARRWTVLRRAMLSAHPDWTVWTEWYEARLAGHPADERLEIARVGALAALWAEDPRRVNAEIRDLVARHTLVPREPQPDSDPAPPPAPPPQPPPDGPGPRLMATPDGFDTVLIGPGPRERDDPMQLSLHARVKARVARLAGPMERVQNTHKALHDEFVDYMGFVAPTVAEIDVPSLWSAGAALRDMVEALAPLDGSARRTLLEPLEPDVLALLRALLRDHTAFIMGFPEAEELERRARALALLDVPLAELARRARAVLAPMLRVPSLLTCRAKALVQMLDRALDQADERTVALVGAGVATATEGIVAFGRAVTPFVVVAATAAGVSGYTIKDLVGDPNAEALKAALSYLIQNGRTLLAFACHNPQLQAWLEWLIEEVRRRAPLGGREPDRRPRASAD
;
A
#
# COMPACT_ATOMS: atom_id res chain seq x y z
N MET A 1 16.96 24.63 -15.64
CA MET A 1 15.77 24.03 -14.99
C MET A 1 15.79 24.35 -13.50
N ALA A 2 14.68 24.16 -12.77
CA ALA A 2 14.68 24.25 -11.31
C ALA A 2 15.64 23.21 -10.71
N GLU A 3 16.32 23.56 -9.62
CA GLU A 3 17.23 22.65 -8.92
C GLU A 3 16.42 21.61 -8.13
N LEU A 4 16.64 20.31 -8.40
CA LEU A 4 16.01 19.21 -7.65
C LEU A 4 16.45 19.28 -6.18
N ARG A 5 15.50 19.53 -5.29
CA ARG A 5 15.71 19.72 -3.84
C ARG A 5 14.78 18.86 -2.97
N ASP A 6 13.74 18.26 -3.56
CA ASP A 6 12.73 17.47 -2.85
C ASP A 6 12.14 16.32 -3.69
N ARG A 7 11.37 15.45 -3.02
CA ARG A 7 10.73 14.26 -3.63
C ARG A 7 9.72 14.63 -4.72
N GLY A 8 8.95 15.72 -4.56
CA GLY A 8 7.90 16.10 -5.49
C GLY A 8 8.47 16.53 -6.84
N GLN A 9 9.53 17.35 -6.80
CA GLN A 9 10.28 17.76 -8.00
C GLN A 9 10.90 16.55 -8.72
N LEU A 10 11.46 15.60 -7.97
CA LEU A 10 11.99 14.35 -8.53
C LEU A 10 10.89 13.49 -9.14
N ALA A 11 9.77 13.28 -8.46
CA ALA A 11 8.64 12.48 -8.96
C ALA A 11 8.05 13.09 -10.25
N TYR A 12 7.89 14.41 -10.29
CA TYR A 12 7.45 15.14 -11.49
C TYR A 12 8.43 14.92 -12.66
N TRP A 13 9.74 15.03 -12.41
CA TRP A 13 10.75 14.77 -13.44
C TRP A 13 10.69 13.32 -13.93
N LEU A 14 10.62 12.34 -13.02
CA LEU A 14 10.57 10.89 -13.30
C LEU A 14 9.35 10.44 -14.11
N ALA A 15 8.22 11.15 -14.01
CA ALA A 15 6.99 10.80 -14.73
C ALA A 15 7.20 10.71 -16.26
N ALA A 16 8.09 11.52 -16.82
CA ALA A 16 8.36 11.60 -18.25
C ALA A 16 9.56 10.74 -18.74
N GLN A 17 10.22 9.97 -17.86
CA GLN A 17 11.51 9.36 -18.19
C GLN A 17 11.46 7.85 -18.46
N PRO A 18 12.45 7.31 -19.21
CA PRO A 18 12.73 5.87 -19.28
C PRO A 18 13.04 5.29 -17.89
N ILE A 19 12.56 4.06 -17.67
CA ILE A 19 12.70 3.34 -16.40
C ILE A 19 14.16 3.03 -16.06
N GLU A 20 15.00 2.76 -17.06
CA GLU A 20 16.43 2.48 -16.87
C GLU A 20 17.16 3.70 -16.31
N ALA A 21 16.82 4.91 -16.76
CA ALA A 21 17.37 6.16 -16.21
C ALA A 21 16.90 6.40 -14.77
N ALA A 22 15.62 6.12 -14.47
CA ALA A 22 15.06 6.21 -13.13
C ALA A 22 15.77 5.25 -12.14
N ILE A 23 15.89 3.98 -12.51
CA ILE A 23 16.55 2.94 -11.70
C ILE A 23 18.04 3.26 -11.50
N ALA A 24 18.73 3.79 -12.52
CA ALA A 24 20.13 4.21 -12.42
C ALA A 24 20.34 5.36 -11.42
N LEU A 25 19.45 6.35 -11.42
CA LEU A 25 19.49 7.46 -10.44
C LEU A 25 19.26 6.97 -9.01
N ALA A 26 18.33 6.04 -8.79
CA ALA A 26 18.11 5.42 -7.49
C ALA A 26 19.33 4.61 -7.03
N ALA A 27 19.90 3.76 -7.90
CA ALA A 27 21.06 2.93 -7.59
C ALA A 27 22.30 3.77 -7.24
N ARG A 28 22.58 4.83 -8.00
CA ARG A 28 23.65 5.79 -7.68
C ARG A 28 23.38 6.54 -6.37
N SER A 29 22.13 6.89 -6.07
CA SER A 29 21.78 7.53 -4.81
C SER A 29 21.99 6.59 -3.62
N ALA A 30 21.58 5.32 -3.73
CA ALA A 30 21.80 4.32 -2.69
C ALA A 30 23.30 4.10 -2.42
N LEU A 31 24.16 4.09 -3.46
CA LEU A 31 25.62 4.01 -3.27
C LEU A 31 26.23 5.22 -2.54
N ARG A 32 25.56 6.38 -2.52
CA ARG A 32 26.01 7.56 -1.76
C ARG A 32 25.74 7.41 -0.25
N VAL A 33 25.04 6.36 0.18
CA VAL A 33 24.78 6.03 1.60
C VAL A 33 25.95 5.36 2.30
N VAL A 34 26.85 4.67 1.58
CA VAL A 34 27.97 3.90 2.18
C VAL A 34 28.77 4.70 3.23
N PRO A 35 29.16 5.98 3.03
CA PRO A 35 29.88 6.75 4.05
C PRO A 35 29.06 7.08 5.30
N SER A 36 27.73 7.01 5.21
CA SER A 36 26.84 7.23 6.36
C SER A 36 26.77 6.01 7.29
N LEU A 37 27.10 4.81 6.80
CA LEU A 37 27.04 3.57 7.57
C LEU A 37 27.94 3.64 8.83
N PRO A 38 27.49 3.10 9.98
CA PRO A 38 28.18 3.25 11.24
C PRO A 38 29.46 2.40 11.31
N PRO A 39 30.62 2.97 11.68
CA PRO A 39 31.84 2.20 11.90
C PRO A 39 31.80 1.47 13.26
N TRP A 40 32.06 0.16 13.28
CA TRP A 40 32.07 -0.67 14.51
C TRP A 40 33.27 -0.47 15.45
N ARG A 41 34.03 0.63 15.29
CA ARG A 41 35.28 0.84 16.02
C ARG A 41 35.00 1.22 17.47
N GLY A 42 35.39 0.35 18.41
CA GLY A 42 35.17 0.54 19.85
C GLY A 42 33.97 -0.22 20.42
N LEU A 43 33.15 -0.86 19.58
CA LEU A 43 32.08 -1.75 20.05
C LEU A 43 32.65 -3.00 20.76
N PRO A 44 31.92 -3.62 21.72
CA PRO A 44 32.20 -4.96 22.25
C PRO A 44 32.27 -6.03 21.15
N GLU A 45 32.89 -7.17 21.44
CA GLU A 45 33.17 -8.20 20.41
C GLU A 45 31.92 -8.77 19.74
N HIS A 46 30.87 -9.04 20.52
CA HIS A 46 29.57 -9.49 20.02
C HIS A 46 28.91 -8.44 19.11
N ASP A 47 28.98 -7.17 19.48
CA ASP A 47 28.38 -6.08 18.71
C ASP A 47 29.17 -5.78 17.42
N ARG A 48 30.50 -5.94 17.45
CA ARG A 48 31.36 -5.90 16.24
C ARG A 48 31.01 -7.01 15.25
N TRP A 49 30.64 -8.19 15.72
CA TRP A 49 30.20 -9.30 14.88
C TRP A 49 28.86 -9.00 14.19
N ASN A 50 27.88 -8.54 14.97
CA ASN A 50 26.56 -8.16 14.43
C ASN A 50 26.68 -7.00 13.43
N ALA A 51 27.47 -5.96 13.74
CA ALA A 51 27.73 -4.85 12.83
C ALA A 51 28.41 -5.27 11.52
N GLN A 52 29.30 -6.26 11.55
CA GLN A 52 29.92 -6.84 10.35
C GLN A 52 28.90 -7.59 9.48
N ARG A 53 27.96 -8.33 10.07
CA ARG A 53 26.88 -9.01 9.32
C ARG A 53 25.90 -8.01 8.71
N VAL A 54 25.56 -6.94 9.43
CA VAL A 54 24.76 -5.84 8.88
C VAL A 54 25.49 -5.16 7.72
N LEU A 55 26.77 -4.79 7.87
CA LEU A 55 27.51 -4.16 6.77
C LEU A 55 27.66 -5.08 5.55
N LEU A 56 27.87 -6.39 5.73
CA LEU A 56 27.90 -7.34 4.62
C LEU A 56 26.57 -7.32 3.86
N SER A 57 25.46 -7.33 4.60
CA SER A 57 24.09 -7.27 4.07
C SER A 57 23.85 -5.98 3.28
N GLU A 58 24.26 -4.83 3.83
CA GLU A 58 24.25 -3.53 3.15
C GLU A 58 25.04 -3.57 1.83
N MET A 59 26.30 -4.01 1.87
CA MET A 59 27.18 -4.06 0.70
C MET A 59 26.66 -5.03 -0.38
N ALA A 60 26.12 -6.19 0.01
CA ALA A 60 25.50 -7.15 -0.90
C ALA A 60 24.24 -6.58 -1.57
N THR A 61 23.37 -5.91 -0.80
CA THR A 61 22.17 -5.25 -1.31
C THR A 61 22.53 -4.10 -2.26
N LEU A 62 23.51 -3.26 -1.91
CA LEU A 62 23.99 -2.16 -2.76
C LEU A 62 24.69 -2.66 -4.04
N ALA A 63 25.45 -3.75 -3.96
CA ALA A 63 26.05 -4.38 -5.14
C ALA A 63 25.00 -4.99 -6.06
N THR A 64 23.96 -5.63 -5.49
CA THR A 64 22.82 -6.11 -6.26
C THR A 64 22.08 -4.96 -6.92
N ALA A 65 21.79 -3.88 -6.19
CA ALA A 65 21.14 -2.67 -6.69
C ALA A 65 21.92 -1.99 -7.83
N TRP A 66 23.26 -1.93 -7.73
CA TRP A 66 24.11 -1.45 -8.81
C TRP A 66 24.08 -2.38 -10.03
N ALA A 67 24.22 -3.70 -9.83
CA ALA A 67 24.27 -4.67 -10.93
C ALA A 67 22.96 -4.74 -11.74
N VAL A 68 21.79 -4.63 -11.09
CA VAL A 68 20.48 -4.67 -11.77
C VAL A 68 20.14 -3.38 -12.52
N ALA A 69 20.82 -2.29 -12.18
CA ALA A 69 20.76 -1.01 -12.88
C ALA A 69 21.75 -0.97 -14.07
N ALA A 70 22.98 -1.46 -13.86
CA ALA A 70 24.02 -1.51 -14.90
C ALA A 70 23.74 -2.58 -15.98
N TYR A 71 23.13 -3.71 -15.61
CA TYR A 71 22.87 -4.84 -16.53
C TYR A 71 21.38 -5.24 -16.56
N PRO A 72 20.47 -4.42 -17.14
CA PRO A 72 19.04 -4.70 -17.20
C PRO A 72 18.67 -6.07 -17.79
N ALA A 73 19.39 -6.52 -18.82
CA ALA A 73 19.18 -7.82 -19.47
C ALA A 73 19.36 -9.03 -18.51
N HIS A 74 20.05 -8.85 -17.39
CA HIS A 74 20.33 -9.91 -16.42
C HIS A 74 19.48 -9.82 -15.14
N ARG A 75 18.53 -8.86 -15.04
CA ARG A 75 17.62 -8.69 -13.88
C ARG A 75 16.96 -10.01 -13.45
N ARG A 76 16.34 -10.76 -14.37
CA ARG A 76 15.70 -12.05 -14.05
C ARG A 76 16.67 -13.07 -13.46
N ARG A 77 17.89 -13.17 -13.99
CA ARG A 77 18.94 -14.07 -13.48
C ARG A 77 19.41 -13.66 -12.08
N ILE A 78 19.56 -12.35 -11.84
CA ILE A 78 19.97 -11.81 -10.53
C ILE A 78 18.86 -11.98 -9.47
N PHE A 79 17.58 -12.03 -9.88
CA PHE A 79 16.42 -12.24 -9.00
C PHE A 79 15.93 -13.69 -8.91
N GLY A 80 16.55 -14.65 -9.61
CA GLY A 80 16.04 -16.02 -9.77
C GLY A 80 15.97 -16.92 -8.53
N HIS A 81 16.27 -16.40 -7.32
CA HIS A 81 16.20 -17.14 -6.06
C HIS A 81 15.45 -16.35 -4.98
N PRO A 82 14.40 -16.93 -4.35
CA PRO A 82 13.61 -16.25 -3.32
C PRO A 82 14.38 -16.21 -1.99
N HIS A 83 15.22 -15.19 -1.84
CA HIS A 83 15.91 -14.90 -0.60
C HIS A 83 15.54 -13.52 -0.09
N ARG A 84 15.19 -13.45 1.19
CA ARG A 84 15.06 -12.19 1.92
C ARG A 84 16.44 -11.54 1.92
N ARG A 85 16.63 -10.47 1.14
CA ARG A 85 17.89 -9.72 1.08
C ARG A 85 17.94 -8.79 2.30
N PRO A 86 18.79 -9.04 3.31
CA PRO A 86 19.03 -8.04 4.35
C PRO A 86 19.81 -6.86 3.75
N GLY A 87 19.50 -5.63 4.15
CA GLY A 87 20.17 -4.42 3.68
C GLY A 87 19.31 -3.18 3.85
N GLY A 88 19.87 -2.02 3.48
CA GLY A 88 19.32 -0.72 3.82
C GLY A 88 18.22 -0.27 2.88
N GLU A 89 17.33 0.56 3.41
CA GLU A 89 16.13 1.10 2.76
C GLU A 89 16.40 1.59 1.32
N ALA A 90 17.46 2.40 1.12
CA ALA A 90 17.79 2.95 -0.19
C ALA A 90 18.14 1.86 -1.23
N GLY A 91 18.89 0.83 -0.84
CA GLY A 91 19.25 -0.28 -1.73
C GLY A 91 18.07 -1.22 -1.98
N LEU A 92 17.28 -1.53 -0.95
CA LEU A 92 16.08 -2.35 -1.08
C LEU A 92 15.03 -1.71 -1.99
N GLN A 93 14.86 -0.39 -1.96
CA GLN A 93 13.93 0.31 -2.84
C GLN A 93 14.36 0.24 -4.32
N VAL A 94 15.65 0.26 -4.64
CA VAL A 94 16.14 -0.02 -6.02
C VAL A 94 15.77 -1.44 -6.46
N LEU A 95 15.84 -2.41 -5.55
CA LEU A 95 15.48 -3.79 -5.84
C LEU A 95 13.97 -3.97 -5.99
N ALA A 96 13.15 -3.32 -5.16
CA ALA A 96 11.70 -3.30 -5.29
C ALA A 96 11.23 -2.68 -6.62
N ALA A 97 11.88 -1.60 -7.06
CA ALA A 97 11.67 -1.01 -8.38
C ALA A 97 11.93 -2.01 -9.53
N VAL A 98 12.98 -2.82 -9.43
CA VAL A 98 13.24 -3.87 -10.42
C VAL A 98 12.27 -5.05 -10.28
N GLU A 99 11.89 -5.43 -9.06
CA GLU A 99 10.92 -6.50 -8.82
C GLU A 99 9.54 -6.16 -9.40
N ALA A 100 9.10 -4.91 -9.30
CA ALA A 100 7.89 -4.40 -9.97
C ALA A 100 7.95 -4.60 -11.49
N GLN A 101 9.09 -4.28 -12.11
CA GLN A 101 9.33 -4.49 -13.56
C GLN A 101 9.41 -5.96 -13.99
N LEU A 102 9.60 -6.89 -13.04
CA LEU A 102 9.61 -8.33 -13.32
C LEU A 102 8.26 -9.01 -13.07
N SER A 103 7.42 -8.44 -12.19
CA SER A 103 6.25 -9.09 -11.60
C SER A 103 4.90 -8.43 -11.92
N LEU A 104 4.87 -7.18 -12.40
CA LEU A 104 3.64 -6.42 -12.65
C LEU A 104 3.41 -6.14 -14.14
N PRO A 105 2.15 -5.88 -14.57
CA PRO A 105 1.87 -5.30 -15.89
C PRO A 105 2.56 -3.95 -16.07
N THR A 106 2.98 -3.63 -17.30
CA THR A 106 3.89 -2.51 -17.61
C THR A 106 3.50 -1.16 -16.99
N ASP A 107 2.23 -0.76 -17.02
CA ASP A 107 1.82 0.55 -16.48
C ASP A 107 1.94 0.62 -14.95
N ALA A 108 1.43 -0.41 -14.25
CA ALA A 108 1.56 -0.54 -12.80
C ALA A 108 3.03 -0.75 -12.37
N ALA A 109 3.81 -1.47 -13.16
CA ALA A 109 5.25 -1.61 -12.97
C ALA A 109 5.94 -0.24 -13.03
N ASN A 110 5.63 0.57 -14.05
CA ASN A 110 6.22 1.89 -14.26
C ASN A 110 5.88 2.87 -13.14
N GLU A 111 4.65 2.85 -12.63
CA GLU A 111 4.23 3.66 -11.48
C GLU A 111 4.98 3.25 -10.20
N ALA A 112 4.90 1.97 -9.81
CA ALA A 112 5.59 1.44 -8.63
C ALA A 112 7.11 1.65 -8.69
N THR A 113 7.70 1.54 -9.89
CA THR A 113 9.12 1.80 -10.12
C THR A 113 9.49 3.25 -9.83
N ARG A 114 8.73 4.23 -10.34
CA ARG A 114 9.00 5.65 -10.11
C ARG A 114 8.89 6.01 -8.63
N ASP A 115 7.92 5.44 -7.94
CA ASP A 115 7.75 5.65 -6.51
C ASP A 115 8.91 5.05 -5.69
N SER A 116 9.26 3.79 -5.92
CA SER A 116 10.43 3.17 -5.29
C SER A 116 11.74 3.90 -5.61
N VAL A 117 11.92 4.41 -6.82
CA VAL A 117 13.06 5.27 -7.19
C VAL A 117 13.06 6.56 -6.35
N ALA A 118 11.92 7.24 -6.23
CA ALA A 118 11.80 8.45 -5.42
C ALA A 118 12.05 8.18 -3.93
N PHE A 119 11.55 7.06 -3.40
CA PHE A 119 11.83 6.60 -2.03
C PHE A 119 13.32 6.28 -1.82
N ALA A 120 13.99 5.61 -2.77
CA ALA A 120 15.42 5.30 -2.67
C ALA A 120 16.28 6.57 -2.54
N VAL A 121 15.98 7.61 -3.32
CA VAL A 121 16.67 8.91 -3.24
C VAL A 121 16.40 9.59 -1.89
N VAL A 122 15.15 9.60 -1.42
CA VAL A 122 14.79 10.19 -0.12
C VAL A 122 15.44 9.43 1.04
N ALA A 123 15.43 8.10 1.03
CA ALA A 123 16.13 7.27 2.01
C ALA A 123 17.64 7.56 2.01
N SER A 124 18.24 7.80 0.83
CA SER A 124 19.64 8.18 0.72
C SER A 124 19.95 9.54 1.35
N ALA A 125 19.10 10.54 1.09
CA ALA A 125 19.21 11.86 1.72
C ALA A 125 18.98 11.80 3.25
N ARG A 126 18.01 11.00 3.71
CA ARG A 126 17.74 10.75 5.14
C ARG A 126 18.94 10.10 5.82
N ALA A 127 19.55 9.08 5.22
CA ALA A 127 20.72 8.40 5.80
C ALA A 127 21.94 9.33 5.93
N ALA A 128 22.15 10.23 4.96
CA ALA A 128 23.17 11.29 5.07
C ALA A 128 22.89 12.29 6.21
N SER A 129 21.61 12.56 6.49
CA SER A 129 21.15 13.47 7.55
C SER A 129 21.06 12.84 8.96
N ALA A 130 20.72 11.56 9.09
CA ALA A 130 20.52 10.90 10.39
C ALA A 130 21.78 10.98 11.27
N PHE A 131 22.96 10.76 10.67
CA PHE A 131 24.26 10.89 11.35
C PHE A 131 24.66 12.36 11.65
N ALA A 132 23.91 13.36 11.19
CA ALA A 132 24.08 14.75 11.65
C ALA A 132 23.19 15.08 12.85
N ALA A 133 22.03 14.43 12.95
CA ALA A 133 21.16 14.53 14.12
C ALA A 133 21.81 13.90 15.38
N GLU A 134 22.58 12.81 15.23
CA GLU A 134 23.41 12.24 16.31
C GLU A 134 24.43 13.24 16.88
N MET A 135 24.88 14.22 16.08
CA MET A 135 25.78 15.29 16.48
C MET A 135 25.05 16.58 16.90
N ALA A 136 23.71 16.57 16.93
CA ALA A 136 22.83 17.69 17.26
C ALA A 136 23.07 18.99 16.47
N ASP A 137 23.53 18.90 15.21
CA ASP A 137 23.81 20.05 14.34
C ASP A 137 22.83 20.13 13.15
N PRO A 138 21.80 21.01 13.22
CA PRO A 138 20.82 21.19 12.14
C PRO A 138 21.42 21.74 10.84
N ALA A 139 22.50 22.51 10.90
CA ALA A 139 23.17 23.03 9.71
C ALA A 139 23.92 21.89 8.98
N ALA A 140 24.54 20.97 9.73
CA ALA A 140 25.10 19.75 9.16
C ALA A 140 24.02 18.81 8.60
N VAL A 141 22.83 18.74 9.20
CA VAL A 141 21.68 17.97 8.66
C VAL A 141 21.31 18.47 7.27
N ALA A 142 21.10 19.79 7.12
CA ALA A 142 20.74 20.43 5.85
C ALA A 142 21.85 20.34 4.79
N LEU A 143 23.12 20.52 5.18
CA LEU A 143 24.25 20.46 4.27
C LEU A 143 24.46 19.04 3.69
N ARG A 144 24.25 17.99 4.51
CA ARG A 144 24.46 16.60 4.08
C ARG A 144 23.34 16.09 3.16
N SER A 145 22.07 16.39 3.47
CA SER A 145 20.96 16.07 2.55
C SER A 145 21.06 16.88 1.25
N GLY A 146 21.39 18.17 1.34
CA GLY A 146 21.64 19.02 0.17
C GLY A 146 22.73 18.46 -0.76
N GLY A 147 23.80 17.88 -0.20
CA GLY A 147 24.84 17.22 -0.99
C GLY A 147 24.36 16.00 -1.81
N VAL A 148 23.38 15.24 -1.31
CA VAL A 148 22.78 14.12 -2.06
C VAL A 148 21.91 14.67 -3.20
N TRP A 149 21.05 15.64 -2.92
CA TRP A 149 20.19 16.29 -3.94
C TRP A 149 21.01 16.98 -5.05
N GLN A 150 22.10 17.66 -4.70
CA GLN A 150 23.02 18.25 -5.69
C GLN A 150 23.66 17.20 -6.61
N ALA A 151 23.99 16.02 -6.08
CA ALA A 151 24.54 14.92 -6.88
C ALA A 151 23.48 14.32 -7.83
N VAL A 152 22.25 14.13 -7.35
CA VAL A 152 21.10 13.71 -8.19
C VAL A 152 20.83 14.72 -9.29
N GLY A 153 20.79 16.02 -8.97
CA GLY A 153 20.63 17.07 -9.96
C GLY A 153 21.79 17.15 -10.97
N ALA A 154 22.98 16.68 -10.63
CA ALA A 154 24.11 16.60 -11.56
C ALA A 154 24.00 15.38 -12.49
N ASP A 155 23.56 14.23 -11.98
CA ASP A 155 23.26 13.05 -12.81
C ASP A 155 22.11 13.34 -13.80
N VAL A 156 21.06 14.04 -13.36
CA VAL A 156 19.93 14.46 -14.21
C VAL A 156 20.38 15.39 -15.34
N ARG A 157 21.17 16.44 -15.04
CA ARG A 157 21.73 17.31 -16.09
C ARG A 157 22.58 16.54 -17.09
N TRP A 158 23.38 15.56 -16.63
CA TRP A 158 24.22 14.74 -17.51
C TRP A 158 23.40 13.92 -18.52
N LEU A 159 22.22 13.41 -18.10
CA LEU A 159 21.26 12.70 -18.96
C LEU A 159 20.58 13.67 -19.94
N GLU A 160 20.15 14.84 -19.47
CA GLU A 160 19.51 15.88 -20.30
C GLU A 160 20.44 16.37 -21.41
N ASP A 161 21.71 16.68 -21.07
CA ASP A 161 22.74 17.15 -22.03
C ASP A 161 23.07 16.14 -23.14
N ARG A 162 22.74 14.85 -22.96
CA ARG A 162 23.03 13.75 -23.91
C ARG A 162 21.79 13.13 -24.55
N GLY A 163 20.60 13.59 -24.18
CA GLY A 163 19.33 12.94 -24.47
C GLY A 163 19.07 11.77 -23.52
N ILE A 164 17.84 11.68 -23.00
CA ILE A 164 17.48 10.70 -21.99
C ILE A 164 17.02 9.41 -22.66
N THR A 165 17.91 8.42 -22.73
CA THR A 165 17.64 7.09 -23.31
C THR A 165 17.99 5.98 -22.31
N PRO A 166 17.49 4.74 -22.51
CA PRO A 166 17.88 3.59 -21.68
C PRO A 166 19.41 3.35 -21.67
N GLU A 167 20.08 3.55 -22.81
CA GLU A 167 21.53 3.39 -22.96
C GLU A 167 22.30 4.42 -22.14
N ASN A 168 21.86 5.68 -22.16
CA ASN A 168 22.45 6.73 -21.32
C ASN A 168 22.15 6.48 -19.83
N GLY A 169 21.00 5.90 -19.48
CA GLY A 169 20.70 5.41 -18.13
C GLY A 169 21.70 4.33 -17.66
N MET A 170 22.01 3.35 -18.51
CA MET A 170 23.03 2.33 -18.22
C MET A 170 24.43 2.95 -18.13
N ALA A 171 24.82 3.81 -19.08
CA ALA A 171 26.11 4.48 -19.09
C ALA A 171 26.37 5.33 -17.84
N LEU A 172 25.32 5.95 -17.26
CA LEU A 172 25.37 6.69 -16.00
C LEU A 172 25.92 5.83 -14.84
N MET A 173 25.68 4.51 -14.84
CA MET A 173 26.16 3.59 -13.79
C MET A 173 27.68 3.39 -13.77
N HIS A 174 28.37 3.76 -14.86
CA HIS A 174 29.82 3.65 -15.00
C HIS A 174 30.56 4.98 -14.81
N LEU A 175 29.84 6.10 -14.59
CA LEU A 175 30.47 7.39 -14.26
C LEU A 175 30.89 7.46 -12.78
N PRO A 176 31.88 8.31 -12.43
CA PRO A 176 32.20 8.63 -11.05
C PRO A 176 30.93 8.93 -10.22
N LEU A 177 30.85 8.39 -9.01
CA LEU A 177 29.66 8.50 -8.17
C LEU A 177 29.32 9.95 -7.78
N TRP A 178 30.32 10.82 -7.79
CA TRP A 178 30.20 12.23 -7.50
C TRP A 178 30.87 13.04 -8.62
N SER A 179 30.08 13.81 -9.37
CA SER A 179 30.52 14.53 -10.58
C SER A 179 31.60 15.60 -10.34
N ARG A 180 31.81 16.02 -9.09
CA ARG A 180 32.87 16.96 -8.67
C ARG A 180 33.76 16.38 -7.56
N GLY A 181 33.81 15.05 -7.44
CA GLY A 181 34.41 14.35 -6.31
C GLY A 181 33.48 14.30 -5.08
N PRO A 182 33.73 13.38 -4.12
CA PRO A 182 32.89 13.19 -2.95
C PRO A 182 32.91 14.44 -2.05
N PRO A 183 31.76 14.85 -1.48
CA PRO A 183 31.72 15.88 -0.45
C PRO A 183 32.65 15.58 0.71
N ASP A 184 33.18 16.64 1.30
CA ASP A 184 34.08 16.67 2.44
C ASP A 184 33.71 15.70 3.58
N TRP A 185 32.44 15.66 3.95
CA TRP A 185 31.91 14.77 4.98
C TRP A 185 31.95 13.30 4.54
N ALA A 186 31.63 13.01 3.29
CA ALA A 186 31.59 11.67 2.72
C ALA A 186 33.01 11.10 2.59
N ALA A 187 33.97 11.89 2.11
CA ALA A 187 35.38 11.50 2.02
C ALA A 187 35.99 11.18 3.39
N ARG A 188 35.76 12.05 4.40
CA ARG A 188 36.21 11.81 5.79
C ARG A 188 35.57 10.56 6.38
N ARG A 189 34.26 10.38 6.20
CA ARG A 189 33.54 9.22 6.75
C ARG A 189 33.92 7.91 6.08
N TRP A 190 34.06 7.89 4.75
CA TRP A 190 34.57 6.73 4.03
C TRP A 190 35.95 6.30 4.56
N THR A 191 36.85 7.26 4.79
CA THR A 191 38.18 6.98 5.36
C THR A 191 38.10 6.29 6.73
N VAL A 192 37.13 6.67 7.58
CA VAL A 192 36.90 6.03 8.89
C VAL A 192 36.31 4.62 8.72
N LEU A 193 35.28 4.46 7.89
CA LEU A 193 34.62 3.18 7.65
C LEU A 193 35.56 2.15 7.01
N ARG A 194 36.25 2.53 5.92
CA ARG A 194 37.27 1.71 5.24
C ARG A 194 38.34 1.21 6.22
N ARG A 195 38.81 2.08 7.11
CA ARG A 195 39.80 1.72 8.14
C ARG A 195 39.22 0.74 9.17
N ALA A 196 37.94 0.87 9.54
CA ALA A 196 37.26 -0.06 10.43
C ALA A 196 37.09 -1.45 9.77
N MET A 197 36.66 -1.48 8.51
CA MET A 197 36.54 -2.67 7.66
C MET A 197 37.85 -3.47 7.60
N LEU A 198 38.93 -2.83 7.13
CA LEU A 198 40.23 -3.47 6.98
C LEU A 198 40.87 -3.88 8.33
N SER A 199 40.52 -3.19 9.43
CA SER A 199 40.99 -3.59 10.77
C SER A 199 40.30 -4.83 11.35
N ALA A 200 39.16 -5.27 10.79
CA ALA A 200 38.46 -6.46 11.25
C ALA A 200 38.95 -7.75 10.58
N HIS A 201 39.24 -7.69 9.27
CA HIS A 201 39.91 -8.73 8.50
C HIS A 201 40.40 -8.18 7.14
N PRO A 202 41.55 -8.63 6.58
CA PRO A 202 42.00 -8.21 5.25
C PRO A 202 41.00 -8.46 4.13
N ASP A 203 40.18 -9.53 4.20
CA ASP A 203 39.24 -9.89 3.13
C ASP A 203 38.12 -8.85 2.90
N TRP A 204 37.90 -7.90 3.81
CA TRP A 204 37.03 -6.74 3.55
C TRP A 204 37.51 -5.88 2.37
N THR A 205 38.76 -6.06 1.91
CA THR A 205 39.32 -5.44 0.70
C THR A 205 38.41 -5.62 -0.52
N VAL A 206 37.76 -6.79 -0.68
CA VAL A 206 36.87 -7.08 -1.82
C VAL A 206 35.68 -6.13 -1.95
N TRP A 207 35.30 -5.47 -0.85
CA TRP A 207 34.22 -4.49 -0.78
C TRP A 207 34.73 -3.06 -0.80
N THR A 208 35.89 -2.77 -0.18
CA THR A 208 36.49 -1.43 -0.25
C THR A 208 36.97 -1.10 -1.65
N GLU A 209 37.63 -2.04 -2.34
CA GLU A 209 38.05 -1.86 -3.73
C GLU A 209 36.86 -1.76 -4.68
N TRP A 210 35.82 -2.58 -4.47
CA TRP A 210 34.60 -2.50 -5.27
C TRP A 210 33.91 -1.13 -5.12
N TYR A 211 33.79 -0.61 -3.89
CA TYR A 211 33.22 0.72 -3.68
C TYR A 211 34.11 1.84 -4.23
N GLU A 212 35.43 1.74 -4.10
CA GLU A 212 36.38 2.69 -4.67
C GLU A 212 36.37 2.69 -6.20
N ALA A 213 36.18 1.51 -6.83
CA ALA A 213 35.94 1.37 -8.26
C ALA A 213 34.66 2.11 -8.70
N ARG A 214 33.56 2.00 -7.93
CA ARG A 214 32.31 2.75 -8.21
C ARG A 214 32.42 4.25 -7.92
N LEU A 215 33.13 4.66 -6.87
CA LEU A 215 33.40 6.07 -6.57
C LEU A 215 34.09 6.77 -7.74
N ALA A 216 35.09 6.13 -8.34
CA ALA A 216 35.90 6.67 -9.42
C ALA A 216 35.39 6.36 -10.84
N GLY A 217 34.32 5.55 -11.00
CA GLY A 217 33.77 5.20 -12.32
C GLY A 217 34.64 4.22 -13.12
N HIS A 218 35.31 3.29 -12.46
CA HIS A 218 36.10 2.26 -13.15
C HIS A 218 35.18 1.26 -13.89
N PRO A 219 35.62 0.73 -15.05
CA PRO A 219 34.95 -0.36 -15.75
C PRO A 219 34.70 -1.58 -14.84
N ALA A 220 33.68 -2.37 -15.18
CA ALA A 220 33.25 -3.52 -14.41
C ALA A 220 33.11 -4.73 -15.34
N ASP A 221 33.56 -5.91 -14.90
CA ASP A 221 33.25 -7.16 -15.61
C ASP A 221 31.86 -7.65 -15.21
N GLU A 222 30.92 -7.51 -16.13
CA GLU A 222 29.55 -8.03 -16.04
C GLU A 222 29.47 -9.45 -15.46
N ARG A 223 30.34 -10.38 -15.89
CA ARG A 223 30.27 -11.78 -15.44
C ARG A 223 30.60 -11.89 -13.96
N LEU A 224 31.66 -11.21 -13.53
CA LEU A 224 32.08 -11.14 -12.14
C LEU A 224 31.04 -10.45 -11.26
N GLU A 225 30.44 -9.35 -11.71
CA GLU A 225 29.42 -8.62 -10.95
C GLU A 225 28.14 -9.46 -10.78
N ILE A 226 27.68 -10.15 -11.84
CA ILE A 226 26.53 -11.08 -11.76
C ILE A 226 26.86 -12.27 -10.86
N ALA A 227 28.06 -12.84 -10.96
CA ALA A 227 28.46 -13.96 -10.13
C ALA A 227 28.59 -13.54 -8.65
N ARG A 228 29.11 -12.34 -8.36
CA ARG A 228 29.24 -11.77 -7.02
C ARG A 228 27.88 -11.62 -6.33
N VAL A 229 26.82 -11.24 -7.06
CA VAL A 229 25.48 -11.07 -6.45
C VAL A 229 24.66 -12.36 -6.45
N GLY A 230 24.82 -13.22 -7.46
CA GLY A 230 24.03 -14.44 -7.66
C GLY A 230 24.55 -15.66 -6.91
N ALA A 231 25.83 -16.01 -7.05
CA ALA A 231 26.38 -17.26 -6.50
C ALA A 231 26.50 -17.26 -4.96
N LEU A 232 26.50 -16.06 -4.37
CA LEU A 232 26.65 -15.85 -2.92
C LEU A 232 25.30 -15.58 -2.23
N ALA A 233 24.18 -15.65 -2.96
CA ALA A 233 22.84 -15.33 -2.47
C ALA A 233 22.43 -16.17 -1.24
N ALA A 234 22.83 -17.44 -1.19
CA ALA A 234 22.62 -18.33 -0.05
C ALA A 234 23.60 -18.09 1.11
N LEU A 235 24.78 -17.53 0.84
CA LEU A 235 25.85 -17.33 1.83
C LEU A 235 25.72 -15.99 2.59
N TRP A 236 24.91 -15.04 2.12
CA TRP A 236 24.74 -13.73 2.78
C TRP A 236 24.27 -13.78 4.24
N ALA A 237 23.67 -14.89 4.67
CA ALA A 237 23.26 -15.10 6.06
C ALA A 237 24.40 -15.60 6.98
N GLU A 238 25.52 -16.05 6.41
CA GLU A 238 26.61 -16.71 7.14
C GLU A 238 27.63 -15.72 7.76
N ASP A 239 28.81 -16.23 8.12
CA ASP A 239 29.95 -15.46 8.63
C ASP A 239 30.55 -14.54 7.54
N PRO A 240 30.72 -13.23 7.81
CA PRO A 240 31.33 -12.30 6.86
C PRO A 240 32.75 -12.66 6.41
N ARG A 241 33.55 -13.37 7.21
CA ARG A 241 34.90 -13.77 6.75
C ARG A 241 34.81 -14.86 5.68
N ARG A 242 34.02 -15.92 5.91
CA ARG A 242 33.75 -16.97 4.91
C ARG A 242 33.22 -16.38 3.61
N VAL A 243 32.21 -15.51 3.68
CA VAL A 243 31.63 -14.87 2.49
C VAL A 243 32.68 -14.03 1.76
N ASN A 244 33.41 -13.16 2.46
CA ASN A 244 34.42 -12.30 1.83
C ASN A 244 35.57 -13.08 1.19
N ALA A 245 35.98 -14.22 1.77
CA ALA A 245 36.95 -15.14 1.19
C ALA A 245 36.43 -15.78 -0.12
N GLU A 246 35.17 -16.23 -0.16
CA GLU A 246 34.55 -16.73 -1.40
C GLU A 246 34.47 -15.66 -2.49
N ILE A 247 34.23 -14.39 -2.14
CA ILE A 247 34.26 -13.27 -3.11
C ILE A 247 35.68 -13.08 -3.66
N ARG A 248 36.70 -13.09 -2.80
CA ARG A 248 38.11 -12.94 -3.19
C ARG A 248 38.50 -14.04 -4.17
N ASP A 249 38.13 -15.27 -3.87
CA ASP A 249 38.45 -16.43 -4.71
C ASP A 249 37.63 -16.43 -6.01
N LEU A 250 36.39 -15.93 -5.99
CA LEU A 250 35.57 -15.69 -7.18
C LEU A 250 36.19 -14.63 -8.11
N VAL A 251 36.68 -13.53 -7.55
CA VAL A 251 37.41 -12.47 -8.28
C VAL A 251 38.66 -13.06 -8.93
N ALA A 252 39.49 -13.78 -8.15
CA ALA A 252 40.70 -14.42 -8.68
C ALA A 252 40.40 -15.38 -9.85
N ARG A 253 39.35 -16.20 -9.75
CA ARG A 253 38.91 -17.11 -10.82
C ARG A 253 38.46 -16.35 -12.09
N HIS A 254 37.75 -15.24 -11.97
CA HIS A 254 37.28 -14.45 -13.12
C HIS A 254 38.42 -13.71 -13.83
N THR A 255 39.46 -13.28 -13.10
CA THR A 255 40.66 -12.65 -13.68
C THR A 255 41.49 -13.62 -14.54
N LEU A 256 41.18 -14.93 -14.55
CA LEU A 256 42.01 -15.98 -15.16
C LEU A 256 41.35 -16.77 -16.33
N VAL A 257 40.06 -16.56 -16.68
CA VAL A 257 39.33 -17.46 -17.60
C VAL A 257 38.48 -16.72 -18.68
N PRO A 258 38.70 -16.96 -19.99
CA PRO A 258 37.83 -16.48 -21.09
C PRO A 258 36.43 -17.16 -21.20
N ARG A 259 35.48 -16.51 -21.88
CA ARG A 259 34.00 -16.76 -21.83
C ARG A 259 33.42 -17.68 -22.92
N GLU A 260 32.46 -18.58 -22.59
CA GLU A 260 31.42 -19.18 -23.49
C GLU A 260 30.11 -19.62 -22.70
N PRO A 261 28.97 -20.07 -23.32
CA PRO A 261 27.59 -20.07 -22.72
C PRO A 261 26.88 -21.44 -22.38
N GLN A 262 25.58 -21.42 -22.04
CA GLN A 262 24.79 -22.35 -21.14
C GLN A 262 23.46 -22.89 -21.78
N PRO A 263 22.83 -24.01 -21.31
CA PRO A 263 21.44 -23.94 -20.73
C PRO A 263 20.98 -25.02 -19.65
N ASP A 264 20.17 -24.55 -18.67
CA ASP A 264 19.08 -25.17 -17.82
C ASP A 264 19.34 -26.44 -16.93
N SER A 265 18.47 -26.97 -16.01
CA SER A 265 17.06 -26.73 -15.54
C SER A 265 16.80 -26.98 -14.01
N ASP A 266 15.57 -27.40 -13.57
CA ASP A 266 14.97 -27.35 -12.17
C ASP A 266 14.10 -28.62 -11.77
N PRO A 267 13.30 -28.76 -10.65
CA PRO A 267 13.35 -28.33 -9.20
C PRO A 267 12.70 -29.31 -8.11
N ALA A 268 12.56 -28.86 -6.81
CA ALA A 268 11.42 -29.03 -5.81
C ALA A 268 11.76 -29.52 -4.34
N PRO A 269 10.93 -29.29 -3.26
CA PRO A 269 10.28 -28.05 -2.74
C PRO A 269 10.32 -27.82 -1.15
N PRO A 270 9.82 -26.69 -0.58
CA PRO A 270 9.96 -26.25 0.86
C PRO A 270 8.62 -25.95 1.65
N PRO A 271 8.64 -25.48 2.94
CA PRO A 271 7.43 -25.25 3.79
C PRO A 271 6.81 -23.81 3.77
N ALA A 272 5.73 -23.59 4.56
CA ALA A 272 4.53 -22.79 4.20
C ALA A 272 4.45 -21.27 4.58
N PRO A 273 3.62 -20.47 3.84
CA PRO A 273 3.47 -19.00 3.97
C PRO A 273 2.33 -18.49 4.89
N PRO A 274 2.24 -17.16 5.17
CA PRO A 274 1.12 -16.55 5.93
C PRO A 274 -0.25 -16.67 5.23
N PRO A 275 -1.37 -16.59 5.99
CA PRO A 275 -2.72 -16.69 5.45
C PRO A 275 -3.03 -15.52 4.50
N GLN A 276 -3.52 -15.85 3.31
CA GLN A 276 -3.88 -14.85 2.30
C GLN A 276 -5.14 -14.07 2.73
N PRO A 277 -5.18 -12.75 2.50
CA PRO A 277 -6.42 -11.98 2.66
C PRO A 277 -7.52 -12.60 1.78
N PRO A 278 -8.80 -12.47 2.16
CA PRO A 278 -9.89 -12.96 1.33
C PRO A 278 -9.83 -12.36 -0.08
N PRO A 279 -10.20 -13.14 -1.12
CA PRO A 279 -10.26 -12.67 -2.49
C PRO A 279 -11.34 -11.59 -2.65
N ASP A 280 -11.11 -10.64 -3.55
CA ASP A 280 -11.99 -9.49 -3.77
C ASP A 280 -13.42 -9.90 -4.11
N GLY A 281 -14.38 -9.28 -3.44
CA GLY A 281 -15.80 -9.46 -3.72
C GLY A 281 -16.36 -8.46 -4.75
N PRO A 282 -17.38 -8.84 -5.54
CA PRO A 282 -18.41 -7.91 -6.01
C PRO A 282 -19.02 -7.16 -4.81
N GLY A 283 -19.04 -5.84 -4.90
CA GLY A 283 -19.45 -4.93 -3.84
C GLY A 283 -18.72 -3.59 -3.97
N PRO A 284 -19.13 -2.53 -3.24
CA PRO A 284 -18.39 -1.29 -3.23
C PRO A 284 -17.01 -1.52 -2.59
N ARG A 285 -15.94 -1.45 -3.38
CA ARG A 285 -14.57 -1.63 -2.91
C ARG A 285 -14.08 -0.35 -2.25
N LEU A 286 -13.55 -0.44 -1.03
CA LEU A 286 -12.86 0.69 -0.40
C LEU A 286 -11.35 0.60 -0.64
N MET A 287 -10.70 1.72 -0.92
CA MET A 287 -9.26 1.80 -1.15
C MET A 287 -8.68 3.04 -0.44
N ALA A 288 -7.45 2.91 0.08
CA ALA A 288 -6.76 4.03 0.69
C ALA A 288 -6.38 5.08 -0.37
N THR A 289 -6.69 6.34 -0.08
CA THR A 289 -6.32 7.53 -0.86
C THR A 289 -5.68 8.57 0.07
N PRO A 290 -5.04 9.64 -0.44
CA PRO A 290 -4.45 10.69 0.40
C PRO A 290 -5.44 11.37 1.35
N ASP A 291 -6.73 11.43 0.98
CA ASP A 291 -7.78 12.12 1.74
C ASP A 291 -8.60 11.18 2.66
N GLY A 292 -8.25 9.89 2.72
CA GLY A 292 -8.97 8.86 3.47
C GLY A 292 -9.26 7.61 2.63
N PHE A 293 -10.12 6.71 3.09
CA PHE A 293 -10.56 5.57 2.28
C PHE A 293 -11.74 5.98 1.39
N ASP A 294 -11.62 5.76 0.07
CA ASP A 294 -12.62 6.12 -0.96
C ASP A 294 -13.18 4.88 -1.67
N THR A 295 -14.31 4.99 -2.38
CA THR A 295 -14.83 3.88 -3.19
C THR A 295 -14.14 3.77 -4.55
N VAL A 296 -13.60 2.59 -4.84
CA VAL A 296 -13.11 2.24 -6.18
C VAL A 296 -14.31 1.97 -7.07
N LEU A 297 -14.40 2.73 -8.16
CA LEU A 297 -15.36 2.52 -9.24
C LEU A 297 -15.22 1.09 -9.80
N ILE A 298 -16.18 0.22 -9.46
CA ILE A 298 -16.47 -0.97 -10.26
C ILE A 298 -17.41 -0.54 -11.39
N GLY A 299 -16.83 0.12 -12.39
CA GLY A 299 -17.54 0.54 -13.60
C GLY A 299 -17.91 -0.66 -14.47
N PRO A 300 -18.99 -0.58 -15.27
CA PRO A 300 -19.44 -1.67 -16.14
C PRO A 300 -18.35 -2.21 -17.07
N GLY A 301 -18.50 -3.42 -17.57
CA GLY A 301 -17.63 -3.95 -18.62
C GLY A 301 -17.73 -3.18 -19.96
N PRO A 302 -16.80 -3.41 -20.91
CA PRO A 302 -16.79 -2.67 -22.18
C PRO A 302 -18.05 -2.86 -23.04
N ARG A 303 -18.76 -3.99 -22.91
CA ARG A 303 -19.97 -4.26 -23.72
C ARG A 303 -21.19 -3.52 -23.17
N GLU A 304 -21.25 -3.41 -21.86
CA GLU A 304 -22.33 -2.83 -21.08
C GLU A 304 -22.34 -1.29 -21.18
N ARG A 305 -21.16 -0.68 -21.40
CA ARG A 305 -21.00 0.79 -21.61
C ARG A 305 -21.57 1.26 -22.95
N ASP A 306 -21.40 0.45 -23.99
CA ASP A 306 -21.77 0.79 -25.37
C ASP A 306 -23.13 0.18 -25.80
N ASP A 307 -23.78 -0.61 -24.94
CA ASP A 307 -25.10 -1.21 -25.21
C ASP A 307 -26.19 -0.12 -25.36
N PRO A 308 -26.83 0.02 -26.55
CA PRO A 308 -27.93 0.96 -26.75
C PRO A 308 -29.11 0.77 -25.78
N MET A 309 -29.35 -0.45 -25.30
CA MET A 309 -30.40 -0.73 -24.31
C MET A 309 -30.03 -0.11 -22.95
N GLN A 310 -28.79 -0.31 -22.47
CA GLN A 310 -28.31 0.28 -21.22
C GLN A 310 -28.33 1.81 -21.27
N LEU A 311 -27.84 2.41 -22.36
CA LEU A 311 -27.87 3.85 -22.57
C LEU A 311 -29.31 4.40 -22.56
N SER A 312 -30.25 3.71 -23.22
CA SER A 312 -31.67 4.12 -23.22
C SER A 312 -32.34 3.96 -21.86
N LEU A 313 -32.01 2.92 -21.09
CA LEU A 313 -32.54 2.69 -19.75
C LEU A 313 -31.99 3.72 -18.76
N HIS A 314 -30.69 4.01 -18.79
CA HIS A 314 -30.05 5.03 -17.96
C HIS A 314 -30.66 6.42 -18.18
N ALA A 315 -30.83 6.84 -19.44
CA ALA A 315 -31.47 8.11 -19.78
C ALA A 315 -32.91 8.20 -19.25
N ARG A 316 -33.66 7.11 -19.34
CA ARG A 316 -35.04 7.00 -18.82
C ARG A 316 -35.10 7.06 -17.29
N VAL A 317 -34.16 6.44 -16.58
CA VAL A 317 -34.02 6.53 -15.12
C VAL A 317 -33.70 7.98 -14.70
N LYS A 318 -32.69 8.62 -15.30
CA LYS A 318 -32.35 10.03 -15.03
C LYS A 318 -33.54 10.97 -15.27
N ALA A 319 -34.31 10.74 -16.34
CA ALA A 319 -35.52 11.50 -16.64
C ALA A 319 -36.69 11.26 -15.67
N ARG A 320 -36.66 10.23 -14.82
CA ARG A 320 -37.60 10.05 -13.69
C ARG A 320 -37.09 10.70 -12.41
N VAL A 321 -35.81 10.55 -12.10
CA VAL A 321 -35.18 11.23 -10.95
C VAL A 321 -35.39 12.74 -11.04
N ALA A 322 -35.15 13.35 -12.20
CA ALA A 322 -35.41 14.78 -12.44
C ALA A 322 -36.89 15.19 -12.23
N ARG A 323 -37.85 14.28 -12.46
CA ARG A 323 -39.28 14.53 -12.20
C ARG A 323 -39.68 14.32 -10.73
N LEU A 324 -38.97 13.46 -10.01
CA LEU A 324 -39.19 13.19 -8.59
C LEU A 324 -38.54 14.22 -7.66
N ALA A 325 -37.47 14.89 -8.09
CA ALA A 325 -36.73 15.84 -7.26
C ALA A 325 -37.63 16.90 -6.58
N GLY A 326 -38.46 17.61 -7.35
CA GLY A 326 -39.37 18.63 -6.80
C GLY A 326 -40.43 18.09 -5.82
N PRO A 327 -41.13 16.97 -6.13
CA PRO A 327 -41.99 16.29 -5.17
C PRO A 327 -41.28 15.81 -3.89
N MET A 328 -40.04 15.30 -3.99
CA MET A 328 -39.32 14.73 -2.85
C MET A 328 -38.93 15.78 -1.80
N GLU A 329 -38.69 17.04 -2.18
CA GLU A 329 -38.52 18.16 -1.23
C GLU A 329 -39.71 18.30 -0.26
N ARG A 330 -40.95 18.08 -0.74
CA ARG A 330 -42.15 18.10 0.13
C ARG A 330 -42.17 16.93 1.09
N VAL A 331 -41.74 15.76 0.63
CA VAL A 331 -41.62 14.50 1.40
C VAL A 331 -40.56 14.58 2.49
N GLN A 332 -39.57 15.49 2.41
CA GLN A 332 -38.56 15.68 3.44
C GLN A 332 -39.15 15.92 4.84
N ASN A 333 -40.28 16.65 4.92
CA ASN A 333 -40.89 17.03 6.19
C ASN A 333 -41.66 15.87 6.87
N THR A 334 -42.19 14.93 6.09
CA THR A 334 -42.99 13.79 6.59
C THR A 334 -42.20 12.48 6.63
N HIS A 335 -41.33 12.24 5.65
CA HIS A 335 -40.51 11.05 5.51
C HIS A 335 -39.05 11.39 5.19
N LYS A 336 -38.39 12.12 6.10
CA LYS A 336 -36.99 12.55 5.93
C LYS A 336 -36.04 11.41 5.49
N ALA A 337 -36.18 10.21 6.05
CA ALA A 337 -35.33 9.07 5.69
C ALA A 337 -35.45 8.68 4.20
N LEU A 338 -36.68 8.67 3.66
CA LEU A 338 -36.96 8.38 2.24
C LEU A 338 -36.44 9.50 1.33
N HIS A 339 -36.54 10.77 1.76
CA HIS A 339 -35.93 11.90 1.07
C HIS A 339 -34.41 11.76 0.98
N ASP A 340 -33.74 11.51 2.12
CA ASP A 340 -32.28 11.40 2.17
C ASP A 340 -31.78 10.25 1.28
N GLU A 341 -32.49 9.11 1.29
CA GLU A 341 -32.19 7.95 0.45
C GLU A 341 -32.34 8.24 -1.06
N PHE A 342 -33.38 8.99 -1.44
CA PHE A 342 -33.57 9.44 -2.82
C PHE A 342 -32.44 10.38 -3.29
N VAL A 343 -31.93 11.25 -2.40
CA VAL A 343 -30.81 12.16 -2.72
C VAL A 343 -29.52 11.38 -2.98
N ASP A 344 -29.22 10.35 -2.18
CA ASP A 344 -28.06 9.49 -2.41
C ASP A 344 -28.20 8.71 -3.72
N TYR A 345 -29.37 8.12 -3.98
CA TYR A 345 -29.68 7.45 -5.25
C TYR A 345 -29.47 8.39 -6.46
N MET A 346 -29.94 9.64 -6.37
CA MET A 346 -29.75 10.65 -7.39
C MET A 346 -28.26 10.93 -7.64
N GLY A 347 -27.44 10.98 -6.58
CA GLY A 347 -25.98 11.12 -6.67
C GLY A 347 -25.33 9.96 -7.42
N PHE A 348 -25.67 8.72 -7.09
CA PHE A 348 -25.06 7.52 -7.72
C PHE A 348 -25.46 7.28 -9.18
N VAL A 349 -26.64 7.76 -9.61
CA VAL A 349 -27.10 7.61 -11.01
C VAL A 349 -26.75 8.80 -11.92
N ALA A 350 -26.24 9.90 -11.35
CA ALA A 350 -25.85 11.09 -12.09
C ALA A 350 -24.71 10.91 -13.12
N PRO A 351 -23.64 10.12 -12.85
CA PRO A 351 -22.53 9.89 -13.79
C PRO A 351 -22.95 9.28 -15.13
N THR A 352 -22.03 9.21 -16.10
CA THR A 352 -22.26 8.46 -17.35
C THR A 352 -22.20 6.95 -17.11
N VAL A 353 -22.77 6.12 -17.99
CA VAL A 353 -22.75 4.64 -17.81
C VAL A 353 -21.32 4.10 -17.62
N ALA A 354 -20.32 4.69 -18.29
CA ALA A 354 -18.91 4.32 -18.13
C ALA A 354 -18.30 4.60 -16.74
N GLU A 355 -18.94 5.47 -15.97
CA GLU A 355 -18.49 6.01 -14.67
C GLU A 355 -19.44 5.64 -13.51
N ILE A 356 -20.46 4.81 -13.76
CA ILE A 356 -21.38 4.35 -12.73
C ILE A 356 -20.67 3.36 -11.80
N ASP A 357 -20.83 3.57 -10.50
CA ASP A 357 -20.48 2.62 -9.46
C ASP A 357 -21.64 1.64 -9.32
N VAL A 358 -21.59 0.55 -10.10
CA VAL A 358 -22.68 -0.42 -10.19
C VAL A 358 -23.08 -0.96 -8.80
N PRO A 359 -22.13 -1.34 -7.92
CA PRO A 359 -22.46 -1.77 -6.56
C PRO A 359 -23.15 -0.69 -5.71
N SER A 360 -22.68 0.56 -5.75
CA SER A 360 -23.28 1.64 -4.95
C SER A 360 -24.69 2.00 -5.45
N LEU A 361 -24.89 2.02 -6.78
CA LEU A 361 -26.20 2.29 -7.39
C LEU A 361 -27.21 1.15 -7.15
N TRP A 362 -26.77 -0.11 -7.19
CA TRP A 362 -27.60 -1.26 -6.82
C TRP A 362 -28.03 -1.18 -5.35
N SER A 363 -27.10 -0.83 -4.46
CA SER A 363 -27.36 -0.69 -3.02
C SER A 363 -28.40 0.39 -2.72
N ALA A 364 -28.23 1.59 -3.29
CA ALA A 364 -29.19 2.71 -3.15
C ALA A 364 -30.57 2.37 -3.73
N GLY A 365 -30.60 1.66 -4.87
CA GLY A 365 -31.85 1.28 -5.52
C GLY A 365 -32.61 0.16 -4.80
N ALA A 366 -31.90 -0.75 -4.12
CA ALA A 366 -32.50 -1.70 -3.18
C ALA A 366 -33.06 -0.97 -1.95
N ALA A 367 -32.27 -0.06 -1.34
CA ALA A 367 -32.69 0.73 -0.19
C ALA A 367 -34.01 1.49 -0.42
N LEU A 368 -34.07 2.21 -1.55
CA LEU A 368 -35.25 2.96 -1.96
C LEU A 368 -36.45 2.04 -2.25
N ARG A 369 -36.21 0.81 -2.72
CA ARG A 369 -37.27 -0.20 -2.94
C ARG A 369 -37.87 -0.63 -1.61
N ASP A 370 -37.04 -1.03 -0.67
CA ASP A 370 -37.47 -1.61 0.60
C ASP A 370 -38.23 -0.57 1.45
N MET A 371 -37.79 0.70 1.45
CA MET A 371 -38.55 1.81 2.07
C MET A 371 -39.92 2.05 1.41
N VAL A 372 -40.00 1.98 0.08
CA VAL A 372 -41.26 2.16 -0.65
C VAL A 372 -42.21 0.97 -0.45
N GLU A 373 -41.68 -0.25 -0.35
CA GLU A 373 -42.45 -1.45 -0.04
C GLU A 373 -42.93 -1.48 1.42
N ALA A 374 -42.19 -0.90 2.36
CA ALA A 374 -42.63 -0.73 3.75
C ALA A 374 -43.75 0.30 3.92
N LEU A 375 -43.76 1.36 3.08
CA LEU A 375 -44.79 2.41 3.10
C LEU A 375 -46.05 2.05 2.28
N ALA A 376 -45.93 1.17 1.28
CA ALA A 376 -47.03 0.72 0.42
C ALA A 376 -48.28 0.14 1.12
N PRO A 377 -48.21 -0.61 2.25
CA PRO A 377 -49.38 -1.18 2.91
C PRO A 377 -50.22 -0.15 3.68
N LEU A 378 -49.70 1.07 3.88
CA LEU A 378 -50.40 2.16 4.58
C LEU A 378 -51.55 2.73 3.73
N ASP A 379 -51.61 2.42 2.43
CA ASP A 379 -52.64 2.83 1.47
C ASP A 379 -54.08 2.34 1.79
N GLY A 380 -54.30 1.53 2.85
CA GLY A 380 -55.67 1.09 3.17
C GLY A 380 -55.94 0.28 4.43
N SER A 381 -54.99 -0.02 5.32
CA SER A 381 -55.27 -0.87 6.49
C SER A 381 -54.56 -0.50 7.80
N ALA A 382 -55.36 0.02 8.72
CA ALA A 382 -55.23 -0.08 10.18
C ALA A 382 -54.09 0.67 10.93
N ARG A 383 -54.32 1.97 11.15
CA ARG A 383 -54.48 2.60 12.51
C ARG A 383 -53.43 2.35 13.63
N ARG A 384 -52.23 1.81 13.37
CA ARG A 384 -51.23 1.52 14.41
C ARG A 384 -49.84 2.15 14.22
N THR A 385 -49.61 2.84 13.12
CA THR A 385 -48.41 3.66 12.88
C THR A 385 -48.76 5.14 12.99
N LEU A 386 -47.86 5.94 13.58
CA LEU A 386 -47.99 7.40 13.74
C LEU A 386 -47.56 8.18 12.48
N LEU A 387 -47.28 7.49 11.38
CA LEU A 387 -46.77 8.07 10.14
C LEU A 387 -47.91 8.35 9.16
N GLU A 388 -47.86 9.52 8.53
CA GLU A 388 -48.75 9.90 7.43
C GLU A 388 -48.48 8.99 6.20
N PRO A 389 -49.49 8.60 5.41
CA PRO A 389 -49.25 7.87 4.16
C PRO A 389 -48.67 8.80 3.08
N LEU A 390 -47.90 8.23 2.15
CA LEU A 390 -47.36 8.97 1.00
C LEU A 390 -48.46 9.47 0.06
N GLU A 391 -48.23 10.61 -0.60
CA GLU A 391 -49.08 11.07 -1.71
C GLU A 391 -49.13 10.00 -2.82
N PRO A 392 -50.32 9.58 -3.29
CA PRO A 392 -50.44 8.49 -4.28
C PRO A 392 -49.66 8.72 -5.57
N ASP A 393 -49.57 9.97 -6.05
CA ASP A 393 -48.80 10.33 -7.24
C ASP A 393 -47.29 10.16 -7.03
N VAL A 394 -46.79 10.51 -5.84
CA VAL A 394 -45.37 10.33 -5.47
C VAL A 394 -45.04 8.84 -5.36
N LEU A 395 -45.91 8.07 -4.72
CA LEU A 395 -45.77 6.61 -4.62
C LEU A 395 -45.81 5.92 -5.99
N ALA A 396 -46.67 6.37 -6.90
CA ALA A 396 -46.71 5.88 -8.28
C ALA A 396 -45.44 6.21 -9.07
N LEU A 397 -44.90 7.43 -8.92
CA LEU A 397 -43.65 7.85 -9.53
C LEU A 397 -42.44 7.05 -8.99
N LEU A 398 -42.37 6.81 -7.68
CA LEU A 398 -41.34 5.99 -7.04
C LEU A 398 -41.39 4.53 -7.53
N ARG A 399 -42.57 3.90 -7.54
CA ARG A 399 -42.76 2.54 -8.11
C ARG A 399 -42.32 2.48 -9.58
N ALA A 400 -42.59 3.53 -10.37
CA ALA A 400 -42.16 3.61 -11.77
C ALA A 400 -40.64 3.84 -11.94
N LEU A 401 -39.99 4.57 -11.04
CA LEU A 401 -38.53 4.69 -10.97
C LEU A 401 -37.88 3.34 -10.64
N LEU A 402 -38.37 2.67 -9.58
CA LEU A 402 -37.80 1.41 -9.10
C LEU A 402 -37.89 0.28 -10.14
N ARG A 403 -39.00 0.16 -10.87
CA ARG A 403 -39.12 -0.81 -11.97
C ARG A 403 -38.08 -0.56 -13.08
N ASP A 404 -37.89 0.71 -13.43
CA ASP A 404 -36.98 1.09 -14.51
C ASP A 404 -35.50 0.97 -14.06
N HIS A 405 -35.22 1.24 -12.79
CA HIS A 405 -33.95 0.93 -12.14
C HIS A 405 -33.66 -0.57 -12.13
N THR A 406 -34.62 -1.44 -11.76
CA THR A 406 -34.41 -2.90 -11.78
C THR A 406 -34.07 -3.40 -13.18
N ALA A 407 -34.76 -2.90 -14.22
CA ALA A 407 -34.45 -3.26 -15.61
C ALA A 407 -33.07 -2.77 -16.06
N PHE A 408 -32.61 -1.62 -15.57
CA PHE A 408 -31.27 -1.07 -15.83
C PHE A 408 -30.18 -1.87 -15.09
N ILE A 409 -30.29 -1.96 -13.77
CA ILE A 409 -29.23 -2.49 -12.90
C ILE A 409 -28.94 -3.97 -13.15
N MET A 410 -29.96 -4.75 -13.49
CA MET A 410 -29.81 -6.18 -13.82
C MET A 410 -29.13 -6.42 -15.18
N GLY A 411 -28.80 -5.35 -15.94
CA GLY A 411 -27.97 -5.45 -17.13
C GLY A 411 -26.46 -5.52 -16.86
N PHE A 412 -26.04 -5.36 -15.59
CA PHE A 412 -24.63 -5.43 -15.19
C PHE A 412 -24.33 -6.74 -14.47
N PRO A 413 -23.35 -7.55 -14.93
CA PRO A 413 -22.99 -8.83 -14.30
C PRO A 413 -22.63 -8.70 -12.81
N GLU A 414 -22.03 -7.58 -12.41
CA GLU A 414 -21.69 -7.27 -11.02
C GLU A 414 -22.93 -7.15 -10.12
N ALA A 415 -24.03 -6.60 -10.65
CA ALA A 415 -25.30 -6.48 -9.94
C ALA A 415 -26.05 -7.81 -9.88
N GLU A 416 -26.00 -8.64 -10.93
CA GLU A 416 -26.56 -10.00 -10.90
C GLU A 416 -25.92 -10.85 -9.80
N GLU A 417 -24.60 -10.75 -9.66
CA GLU A 417 -23.83 -11.47 -8.65
C GLU A 417 -24.05 -10.89 -7.23
N LEU A 418 -24.21 -9.57 -7.07
CA LEU A 418 -24.63 -8.96 -5.80
C LEU A 418 -26.01 -9.45 -5.37
N GLU A 419 -26.96 -9.45 -6.30
CA GLU A 419 -28.31 -9.95 -6.12
C GLU A 419 -28.31 -11.46 -5.79
N ARG A 420 -27.43 -12.27 -6.42
CA ARG A 420 -27.20 -13.67 -6.06
C ARG A 420 -26.65 -13.83 -4.64
N ARG A 421 -25.69 -13.00 -4.23
CA ARG A 421 -25.09 -13.02 -2.89
C ARG A 421 -26.07 -12.60 -1.81
N ALA A 422 -26.87 -11.56 -2.05
CA ALA A 422 -27.97 -11.18 -1.19
C ALA A 422 -28.89 -12.38 -0.95
N ARG A 423 -29.43 -12.99 -2.01
CA ARG A 423 -30.29 -14.18 -1.90
C ARG A 423 -29.64 -15.34 -1.14
N ALA A 424 -28.32 -15.51 -1.22
CA ALA A 424 -27.59 -16.51 -0.44
C ALA A 424 -27.54 -16.22 1.07
N LEU A 425 -27.58 -14.95 1.51
CA LEU A 425 -27.64 -14.61 2.94
C LEU A 425 -28.94 -15.04 3.60
N ALA A 426 -30.05 -15.07 2.86
CA ALA A 426 -31.33 -15.59 3.35
C ALA A 426 -31.33 -17.11 3.57
N LEU A 427 -30.26 -17.82 3.16
CA LEU A 427 -30.07 -19.26 3.36
C LEU A 427 -29.08 -19.59 4.49
N LEU A 428 -28.58 -18.59 5.22
CA LEU A 428 -27.73 -18.81 6.39
C LEU A 428 -28.55 -19.14 7.63
N ASP A 429 -28.03 -20.01 8.49
CA ASP A 429 -28.61 -20.34 9.81
C ASP A 429 -28.55 -19.16 10.82
N VAL A 430 -28.10 -17.97 10.38
CA VAL A 430 -28.03 -16.74 11.18
C VAL A 430 -29.15 -15.79 10.73
N PRO A 431 -30.04 -15.32 11.62
CA PRO A 431 -31.10 -14.39 11.26
C PRO A 431 -30.58 -13.13 10.55
N LEU A 432 -31.30 -12.66 9.53
CA LEU A 432 -30.91 -11.48 8.75
C LEU A 432 -30.78 -10.22 9.62
N ALA A 433 -31.67 -10.04 10.60
CA ALA A 433 -31.58 -8.96 11.59
C ALA A 433 -30.30 -9.04 12.46
N GLU A 434 -29.78 -10.24 12.71
CA GLU A 434 -28.53 -10.43 13.45
C GLU A 434 -27.31 -10.07 12.58
N LEU A 435 -27.32 -10.44 11.30
CA LEU A 435 -26.30 -10.02 10.33
C LEU A 435 -26.31 -8.50 10.14
N ALA A 436 -27.49 -7.89 10.01
CA ALA A 436 -27.68 -6.44 9.91
C ALA A 436 -27.10 -5.71 11.14
N ARG A 437 -27.43 -6.20 12.34
CA ARG A 437 -26.91 -5.68 13.62
C ARG A 437 -25.39 -5.75 13.70
N ARG A 438 -24.77 -6.83 13.21
CA ARG A 438 -23.31 -6.97 13.18
C ARG A 438 -22.66 -6.05 12.14
N ALA A 439 -23.22 -5.95 10.93
CA ALA A 439 -22.74 -5.02 9.90
C ALA A 439 -22.82 -3.56 10.39
N ARG A 440 -23.93 -3.15 11.00
CA ARG A 440 -24.11 -1.83 11.62
C ARG A 440 -23.11 -1.58 12.75
N ALA A 441 -22.80 -2.59 13.57
CA ALA A 441 -21.79 -2.49 14.63
C ALA A 441 -20.34 -2.32 14.08
N VAL A 442 -20.09 -2.68 12.82
CA VAL A 442 -18.82 -2.44 12.12
C VAL A 442 -18.82 -1.08 11.41
N LEU A 443 -19.89 -0.72 10.71
CA LEU A 443 -20.01 0.50 9.89
C LEU A 443 -20.19 1.78 10.74
N ALA A 444 -21.06 1.76 11.76
CA ALA A 444 -21.35 2.94 12.57
C ALA A 444 -20.12 3.55 13.27
N PRO A 445 -19.14 2.74 13.79
CA PRO A 445 -17.90 3.30 14.30
C PRO A 445 -16.98 3.90 13.22
N MET A 446 -17.05 3.47 11.95
CA MET A 446 -16.27 4.10 10.86
C MET A 446 -16.70 5.55 10.65
N LEU A 447 -18.02 5.81 10.64
CA LEU A 447 -18.60 7.14 10.48
C LEU A 447 -18.22 8.13 11.59
N ARG A 448 -17.82 7.62 12.77
CA ARG A 448 -17.41 8.43 13.93
C ARG A 448 -15.97 8.89 13.87
N VAL A 449 -15.15 8.38 12.93
CA VAL A 449 -13.74 8.74 12.79
C VAL A 449 -13.60 9.75 11.64
N PRO A 450 -13.38 11.06 11.92
CA PRO A 450 -13.61 12.11 10.92
C PRO A 450 -12.70 12.07 9.68
N SER A 451 -11.53 11.46 9.79
CA SER A 451 -10.50 11.35 8.74
C SER A 451 -10.43 9.96 8.08
N LEU A 452 -11.37 9.06 8.37
CA LEU A 452 -11.29 7.66 7.91
C LEU A 452 -11.86 7.46 6.50
N LEU A 453 -12.89 8.22 6.12
CA LEU A 453 -13.62 8.05 4.85
C LEU A 453 -13.69 9.39 4.10
N THR A 454 -13.51 9.34 2.78
CA THR A 454 -13.79 10.47 1.88
C THR A 454 -15.29 10.81 1.87
N CYS A 455 -15.67 11.96 1.30
CA CYS A 455 -17.09 12.35 1.19
C CYS A 455 -17.97 11.30 0.49
N ARG A 456 -17.45 10.65 -0.57
CA ARG A 456 -18.19 9.66 -1.36
C ARG A 456 -18.36 8.34 -0.61
N ALA A 457 -17.27 7.78 -0.06
CA ALA A 457 -17.34 6.59 0.78
C ALA A 457 -18.20 6.82 2.03
N LYS A 458 -18.14 8.01 2.63
CA LYS A 458 -18.96 8.40 3.77
C LYS A 458 -20.45 8.43 3.42
N ALA A 459 -20.85 8.97 2.27
CA ALA A 459 -22.24 8.97 1.83
C ALA A 459 -22.80 7.54 1.68
N LEU A 460 -22.05 6.65 1.00
CA LEU A 460 -22.40 5.23 0.89
C LEU A 460 -22.56 4.55 2.26
N VAL A 461 -21.59 4.74 3.18
CA VAL A 461 -21.66 4.11 4.51
C VAL A 461 -22.79 4.73 5.35
N GLN A 462 -23.11 6.01 5.19
CA GLN A 462 -24.25 6.66 5.86
C GLN A 462 -25.62 6.19 5.33
N MET A 463 -25.72 5.89 4.05
CA MET A 463 -26.89 5.26 3.42
C MET A 463 -27.10 3.85 3.98
N LEU A 464 -26.06 3.01 3.90
CA LEU A 464 -26.12 1.64 4.43
C LEU A 464 -26.38 1.59 5.94
N ASP A 465 -25.80 2.50 6.73
CA ASP A 465 -26.02 2.56 8.17
C ASP A 465 -27.49 2.88 8.54
N ARG A 466 -28.13 3.82 7.81
CA ARG A 466 -29.57 4.12 7.94
C ARG A 466 -30.44 2.96 7.50
N ALA A 467 -30.13 2.36 6.36
CA ALA A 467 -30.84 1.22 5.82
C ALA A 467 -30.83 0.03 6.80
N LEU A 468 -29.67 -0.29 7.39
CA LEU A 468 -29.53 -1.35 8.39
C LEU A 468 -30.21 -1.05 9.73
N ASP A 469 -30.51 0.22 10.04
CA ASP A 469 -31.30 0.62 11.22
C ASP A 469 -32.81 0.41 11.02
N GLN A 470 -33.27 0.42 9.77
CA GLN A 470 -34.68 0.28 9.37
C GLN A 470 -35.02 -1.10 8.81
N ALA A 471 -34.01 -1.92 8.52
CA ALA A 471 -34.16 -3.26 7.96
C ALA A 471 -34.93 -4.21 8.89
N ASP A 472 -36.06 -4.71 8.41
CA ASP A 472 -36.75 -5.86 8.98
C ASP A 472 -36.13 -7.18 8.48
N GLU A 473 -36.66 -8.32 8.95
CA GLU A 473 -36.17 -9.65 8.54
C GLU A 473 -36.35 -9.96 7.03
N ARG A 474 -37.04 -9.11 6.26
CA ARG A 474 -37.32 -9.33 4.82
C ARG A 474 -36.29 -8.67 3.91
N THR A 475 -35.49 -7.76 4.46
CA THR A 475 -34.71 -6.76 3.72
C THR A 475 -33.33 -7.31 3.30
N VAL A 476 -33.35 -8.37 2.47
CA VAL A 476 -32.16 -9.19 2.15
C VAL A 476 -31.08 -8.42 1.35
N ALA A 477 -31.49 -7.60 0.36
CA ALA A 477 -30.57 -6.93 -0.55
C ALA A 477 -29.70 -5.88 0.15
N LEU A 478 -30.31 -5.04 0.99
CA LEU A 478 -29.62 -4.08 1.84
C LEU A 478 -28.67 -4.72 2.85
N VAL A 479 -29.08 -5.83 3.49
CA VAL A 479 -28.18 -6.57 4.39
C VAL A 479 -27.00 -7.15 3.60
N GLY A 480 -27.21 -7.60 2.36
CA GLY A 480 -26.17 -7.96 1.41
C GLY A 480 -25.18 -6.82 1.13
N ALA A 481 -25.67 -5.64 0.75
CA ALA A 481 -24.85 -4.46 0.50
C ALA A 481 -24.06 -4.01 1.74
N GLY A 482 -24.70 -4.01 2.91
CA GLY A 482 -24.11 -3.64 4.19
C GLY A 482 -23.03 -4.62 4.64
N VAL A 483 -23.27 -5.93 4.55
CA VAL A 483 -22.30 -6.98 4.86
C VAL A 483 -21.12 -6.96 3.86
N ALA A 484 -21.37 -6.75 2.57
CA ALA A 484 -20.32 -6.61 1.57
C ALA A 484 -19.45 -5.37 1.85
N THR A 485 -20.05 -4.19 2.04
CA THR A 485 -19.31 -2.94 2.30
C THR A 485 -18.57 -2.98 3.64
N ALA A 486 -19.15 -3.59 4.68
CA ALA A 486 -18.46 -3.85 5.93
C ALA A 486 -17.25 -4.77 5.72
N THR A 487 -17.40 -5.84 4.94
CA THR A 487 -16.32 -6.78 4.63
C THR A 487 -15.20 -6.11 3.84
N GLU A 488 -15.53 -5.43 2.74
CA GLU A 488 -14.55 -4.72 1.89
C GLU A 488 -13.87 -3.57 2.63
N GLY A 489 -14.59 -2.84 3.51
CA GLY A 489 -13.98 -1.86 4.40
C GLY A 489 -12.95 -2.49 5.33
N ILE A 490 -13.32 -3.55 6.04
CA ILE A 490 -12.41 -4.29 6.92
C ILE A 490 -11.18 -4.82 6.15
N VAL A 491 -11.39 -5.34 4.94
CA VAL A 491 -10.31 -5.83 4.06
C VAL A 491 -9.43 -4.68 3.57
N ALA A 492 -9.98 -3.53 3.23
CA ALA A 492 -9.23 -2.33 2.87
C ALA A 492 -8.37 -1.82 4.03
N PHE A 493 -8.95 -1.66 5.22
CA PHE A 493 -8.19 -1.29 6.42
C PHE A 493 -7.10 -2.32 6.73
N GLY A 494 -7.42 -3.61 6.66
CA GLY A 494 -6.46 -4.65 6.95
C GLY A 494 -5.34 -4.75 5.92
N ARG A 495 -5.61 -4.56 4.62
CA ARG A 495 -4.59 -4.49 3.56
C ARG A 495 -3.73 -3.23 3.66
N ALA A 496 -4.31 -2.09 4.00
CA ALA A 496 -3.55 -0.85 4.25
C ALA A 496 -2.62 -0.99 5.48
N VAL A 497 -3.06 -1.71 6.52
CA VAL A 497 -2.31 -1.90 7.77
C VAL A 497 -1.29 -3.05 7.70
N THR A 498 -1.56 -4.11 6.93
CA THR A 498 -0.72 -5.33 6.85
C THR A 498 0.75 -5.03 6.53
N PRO A 499 1.12 -4.20 5.53
CA PRO A 499 2.51 -3.86 5.25
C PRO A 499 3.22 -3.23 6.46
N PHE A 500 2.58 -2.30 7.16
CA PHE A 500 3.15 -1.66 8.36
C PHE A 500 3.27 -2.63 9.52
N VAL A 501 2.31 -3.54 9.68
CA VAL A 501 2.35 -4.59 10.71
C VAL A 501 3.46 -5.60 10.45
N VAL A 502 3.66 -6.00 9.18
CA VAL A 502 4.76 -6.90 8.75
C VAL A 502 6.13 -6.22 8.88
N VAL A 503 6.25 -4.94 8.51
CA VAL A 503 7.48 -4.16 8.70
C VAL A 503 7.79 -3.96 10.19
N ALA A 504 6.78 -3.64 11.01
CA ALA A 504 6.91 -3.58 12.45
C ALA A 504 7.22 -4.96 13.07
N ALA A 505 6.78 -6.07 12.47
CA ALA A 505 7.16 -7.42 12.86
C ALA A 505 8.66 -7.67 12.71
N THR A 506 9.23 -7.17 11.62
CA THR A 506 10.67 -7.27 11.37
C THR A 506 11.50 -6.29 12.20
N ALA A 507 10.94 -5.16 12.64
CA ALA A 507 11.67 -4.14 13.40
C ALA A 507 11.57 -4.30 14.94
N ALA A 508 10.45 -4.79 15.47
CA ALA A 508 10.19 -4.83 16.91
C ALA A 508 11.13 -5.76 17.70
N GLY A 509 11.84 -6.68 17.04
CA GLY A 509 12.85 -7.53 17.67
C GLY A 509 14.15 -6.82 18.07
N VAL A 510 14.35 -5.54 17.67
CA VAL A 510 15.64 -4.84 17.86
C VAL A 510 15.49 -3.41 18.41
N SER A 511 14.47 -2.62 18.05
CA SER A 511 14.53 -1.15 18.21
C SER A 511 13.38 -0.46 18.95
N GLY A 512 12.34 -1.16 19.42
CA GLY A 512 11.31 -0.56 20.29
C GLY A 512 10.46 0.56 19.66
N TYR A 513 10.38 0.62 18.33
CA TYR A 513 9.55 1.56 17.56
C TYR A 513 8.08 1.59 18.02
N THR A 514 7.43 2.78 17.97
CA THR A 514 5.99 2.90 18.28
C THR A 514 5.22 3.72 17.25
N ILE A 515 3.89 3.52 17.18
CA ILE A 515 2.99 4.20 16.23
C ILE A 515 3.03 5.74 16.37
N LYS A 516 3.53 6.27 17.49
CA LYS A 516 3.67 7.71 17.74
C LYS A 516 4.73 8.38 16.86
N ASP A 517 5.64 7.62 16.27
CA ASP A 517 6.76 8.12 15.48
C ASP A 517 6.34 8.56 14.04
N LEU A 518 5.06 8.36 13.69
CA LEU A 518 4.44 8.72 12.39
C LEU A 518 3.99 10.19 12.30
N VAL A 519 4.75 11.16 12.82
CA VAL A 519 4.39 12.59 12.75
C VAL A 519 5.03 13.25 11.52
N GLY A 520 4.20 13.70 10.56
CA GLY A 520 4.64 14.55 9.43
C GLY A 520 4.42 13.99 8.01
N ASP A 521 3.73 12.86 7.84
CA ASP A 521 3.35 12.30 6.53
C ASP A 521 1.85 12.58 6.25
N PRO A 522 1.47 13.13 5.07
CA PRO A 522 0.06 13.32 4.69
C PRO A 522 -0.82 12.06 4.84
N ASN A 523 -0.27 10.87 4.58
CA ASN A 523 -1.01 9.61 4.69
C ASN A 523 -1.11 9.07 6.14
N ALA A 524 -0.43 9.69 7.11
CA ALA A 524 -0.32 9.12 8.47
C ALA A 524 -1.62 9.15 9.26
N GLU A 525 -2.49 10.15 9.07
CA GLU A 525 -3.69 10.30 9.91
C GLU A 525 -4.78 9.27 9.57
N ALA A 526 -5.01 8.97 8.29
CA ALA A 526 -5.91 7.90 7.86
C ALA A 526 -5.40 6.51 8.32
N LEU A 527 -4.08 6.29 8.30
CA LEU A 527 -3.46 5.05 8.78
C LEU A 527 -3.54 4.91 10.32
N LYS A 528 -3.27 5.98 11.08
CA LYS A 528 -3.47 6.00 12.54
C LYS A 528 -4.93 5.78 12.91
N ALA A 529 -5.85 6.35 12.16
CA ALA A 529 -7.29 6.15 12.30
C ALA A 529 -7.67 4.68 12.07
N ALA A 530 -7.19 4.05 10.99
CA ALA A 530 -7.41 2.63 10.69
C ALA A 530 -6.84 1.70 11.78
N LEU A 531 -5.60 1.95 12.22
CA LEU A 531 -4.96 1.21 13.33
C LEU A 531 -5.77 1.32 14.62
N SER A 532 -6.22 2.53 14.97
CA SER A 532 -7.02 2.78 16.17
C SER A 532 -8.38 2.09 16.09
N TYR A 533 -9.04 2.13 14.92
CA TYR A 533 -10.30 1.45 14.66
C TYR A 533 -10.19 -0.07 14.85
N LEU A 534 -9.15 -0.71 14.28
CA LEU A 534 -8.92 -2.16 14.41
C LEU A 534 -8.73 -2.60 15.86
N ILE A 535 -7.95 -1.84 16.66
CA ILE A 535 -7.71 -2.15 18.08
C ILE A 535 -9.01 -2.02 18.89
N GLN A 536 -9.72 -0.89 18.72
CA GLN A 536 -10.90 -0.54 19.51
C GLN A 536 -12.11 -1.44 19.21
N ASN A 537 -12.30 -1.83 17.94
CA ASN A 537 -13.46 -2.60 17.49
C ASN A 537 -13.18 -4.10 17.30
N GLY A 538 -11.96 -4.59 17.60
CA GLY A 538 -11.51 -5.95 17.28
C GLY A 538 -12.43 -7.09 17.71
N ARG A 539 -13.15 -6.98 18.84
CA ARG A 539 -14.12 -8.02 19.26
C ARG A 539 -15.36 -8.05 18.35
N THR A 540 -15.84 -6.87 17.93
CA THR A 540 -16.95 -6.69 16.99
C THR A 540 -16.56 -7.19 15.60
N LEU A 541 -15.33 -6.89 15.16
CA LEU A 541 -14.78 -7.33 13.87
C LEU A 541 -14.72 -8.86 13.77
N LEU A 542 -14.24 -9.55 14.82
CA LEU A 542 -14.20 -11.02 14.85
C LEU A 542 -15.60 -11.64 14.96
N ALA A 543 -16.52 -11.02 15.70
CA ALA A 543 -17.92 -11.47 15.79
C ALA A 543 -18.69 -11.29 14.47
N PHE A 544 -18.34 -10.27 13.68
CA PHE A 544 -18.82 -10.10 12.31
C PHE A 544 -18.19 -11.15 11.37
N ALA A 545 -16.88 -11.39 11.46
CA ALA A 545 -16.20 -12.30 10.55
C ALA A 545 -16.55 -13.80 10.75
N CYS A 546 -17.29 -14.20 11.79
CA CYS A 546 -17.45 -15.61 12.17
C CYS A 546 -18.12 -16.53 11.13
N HIS A 547 -18.82 -15.95 10.15
CA HIS A 547 -19.41 -16.68 9.01
C HIS A 547 -18.50 -16.77 7.78
N ASN A 548 -17.28 -16.22 7.84
CA ASN A 548 -16.26 -16.32 6.80
C ASN A 548 -14.91 -16.73 7.44
N PRO A 549 -14.58 -18.03 7.46
CA PRO A 549 -13.38 -18.54 8.12
C PRO A 549 -12.07 -17.93 7.63
N GLN A 550 -11.95 -17.57 6.35
CA GLN A 550 -10.75 -16.94 5.80
C GLN A 550 -10.60 -15.49 6.32
N LEU A 551 -11.68 -14.71 6.27
CA LEU A 551 -11.72 -13.36 6.82
C LEU A 551 -11.44 -13.37 8.33
N GLN A 552 -12.04 -14.32 9.07
CA GLN A 552 -11.84 -14.48 10.51
C GLN A 552 -10.38 -14.78 10.85
N ALA A 553 -9.78 -15.80 10.21
CA ALA A 553 -8.38 -16.19 10.48
C ALA A 553 -7.39 -15.06 10.14
N TRP A 554 -7.62 -14.32 9.05
CA TRP A 554 -6.79 -13.20 8.65
C TRP A 554 -6.94 -12.00 9.61
N LEU A 555 -8.15 -11.69 10.08
CA LEU A 555 -8.38 -10.62 11.05
C LEU A 555 -7.89 -10.97 12.46
N GLU A 556 -8.01 -12.21 12.88
CA GLU A 556 -7.51 -12.68 14.17
C GLU A 556 -5.98 -12.53 14.22
N TRP A 557 -5.28 -12.97 13.17
CA TRP A 557 -3.86 -12.72 12.98
C TRP A 557 -3.54 -11.21 13.02
N LEU A 558 -4.25 -10.39 12.24
CA LEU A 558 -3.96 -8.96 12.11
C LEU A 558 -4.18 -8.19 13.44
N ILE A 559 -5.29 -8.42 14.12
CA ILE A 559 -5.65 -7.72 15.37
C ILE A 559 -4.66 -8.08 16.48
N GLU A 560 -4.29 -9.35 16.61
CA GLU A 560 -3.29 -9.81 17.57
C GLU A 560 -1.92 -9.18 17.29
N GLU A 561 -1.51 -9.17 16.02
CA GLU A 561 -0.21 -8.67 15.58
C GLU A 561 -0.09 -7.13 15.70
N VAL A 562 -1.20 -6.39 15.55
CA VAL A 562 -1.30 -4.95 15.91
C VAL A 562 -1.22 -4.73 17.42
N ARG A 563 -2.01 -5.48 18.22
CA ARG A 563 -2.04 -5.35 19.70
C ARG A 563 -0.68 -5.59 20.34
N ARG A 564 0.05 -6.58 19.84
CA ARG A 564 1.41 -6.93 20.29
C ARG A 564 2.42 -5.77 20.17
N ARG A 565 2.16 -4.77 19.30
CA ARG A 565 3.08 -3.67 18.97
C ARG A 565 2.56 -2.28 19.29
N ALA A 566 1.34 -2.17 19.81
CA ALA A 566 0.67 -0.91 20.09
C ALA A 566 0.23 -0.81 21.57
N PRO A 567 1.16 -0.74 22.55
CA PRO A 567 0.80 -0.44 23.92
C PRO A 567 0.29 1.00 24.02
N LEU A 568 -1.04 1.17 23.93
CA LEU A 568 -1.69 2.44 24.24
C LEU A 568 -1.39 2.78 25.70
N GLY A 569 -0.71 3.91 25.90
CA GLY A 569 -0.21 4.32 27.21
C GLY A 569 -1.35 4.66 28.18
N GLY A 570 -1.77 3.67 28.96
CA GLY A 570 -2.61 3.81 30.14
C GLY A 570 -2.05 2.93 31.24
N ARG A 571 -1.43 3.54 32.27
CA ARG A 571 -1.17 2.82 33.52
C ARG A 571 -2.51 2.56 34.18
N GLU A 572 -2.95 1.31 34.24
CA GLU A 572 -3.70 0.89 35.42
C GLU A 572 -2.77 1.06 36.63
N PRO A 573 -3.18 1.79 37.69
CA PRO A 573 -2.36 1.90 38.88
C PRO A 573 -2.31 0.53 39.56
N ASP A 574 -1.09 -0.02 39.66
CA ASP A 574 -0.78 -1.30 40.31
C ASP A 574 -1.39 -1.32 41.73
N ARG A 575 -2.56 -1.96 41.86
CA ARG A 575 -3.25 -2.18 43.14
C ARG A 575 -2.54 -3.29 43.92
N ARG A 576 -1.30 -3.04 44.33
CA ARG A 576 -0.69 -3.82 45.42
C ARG A 576 -1.44 -3.50 46.71
N PRO A 577 -1.89 -4.51 47.47
CA PRO A 577 -2.45 -4.25 48.79
C PRO A 577 -1.37 -3.63 49.67
N ARG A 578 -1.68 -2.51 50.31
CA ARG A 578 -0.84 -2.00 51.40
C ARG A 578 -0.87 -3.05 52.51
N ALA A 579 0.29 -3.63 52.80
CA ALA A 579 0.47 -4.38 54.03
C ALA A 579 0.21 -3.44 55.22
N SER A 580 -0.61 -3.90 56.15
CA SER A 580 -0.85 -3.25 57.43
C SER A 580 0.41 -3.33 58.30
N ALA A 581 0.91 -2.19 58.72
CA ALA A 581 1.81 -2.05 59.86
C ALA A 581 1.43 -0.76 60.59
N ASP A 582 0.96 -0.95 61.82
CA ASP A 582 0.49 0.00 62.85
C ASP A 582 -1.01 0.38 62.82
#